data_AF-A0A349ESV0-F1
#
_entry.id   AF-A0A349ESV0-F1
#
_cell.length_a   1.000
_cell.length_b   1.000
_cell.length_c   1.000
_cell.angle_alpha   90.00
_cell.angle_beta   90.00
_cell.angle_gamma   90.00
#
_symmetry.space_group_name_H-M   'P 1'
#
loop_
_entity.id
_entity.type
_entity.pdbx_description
1 polymer ?
#
loop_
_entity_poly.entity_id
_entity_poly.type
_entity_poly.pdbx_seq_one_letter_code
_entity_poly.pdbx_strand_id
1 'polypeptide(L)'
;MRYFRFTLLSMVLFIAAIAGASSWSNSAHAATPHWKAEFEAICAHTGNATELSKDEIKVLIDRCRKLEPALEKLEATEKKVYKRRLQMCRELYEYVLKSKEAAETSPAKQ
;
A
#
# COMPACT_ATOMS: atom_id res chain seq x y z
N MET A 1 17.05 -12.48 8.54
CA MET A 1 16.12 -11.60 9.31
C MET A 1 16.78 -10.24 9.65
N ARG A 2 17.18 -9.43 8.65
CA ARG A 2 17.94 -8.18 8.90
C ARG A 2 17.40 -6.93 8.19
N TYR A 3 16.45 -7.06 7.28
CA TYR A 3 15.85 -5.93 6.55
C TYR A 3 14.47 -5.53 7.08
N PHE A 4 13.90 -6.29 8.02
CA PHE A 4 12.55 -6.09 8.56
C PHE A 4 12.46 -4.92 9.57
N ARG A 5 13.60 -4.46 10.12
CA ARG A 5 13.68 -3.35 11.07
C ARG A 5 14.22 -2.05 10.48
N PHE A 6 14.85 -2.09 9.30
CA PHE A 6 15.55 -0.93 8.73
C PHE A 6 14.62 0.00 7.93
N THR A 7 13.51 -0.51 7.39
CA THR A 7 12.52 0.29 6.63
C THR A 7 11.39 0.87 7.49
N LEU A 8 11.06 0.21 8.62
CA LEU A 8 10.13 0.73 9.62
C LEU A 8 10.68 2.00 10.29
N LEU A 9 12.01 2.13 10.38
CA LEU A 9 12.71 3.31 10.91
C LEU A 9 12.82 4.48 9.91
N SER A 10 12.68 4.24 8.60
CA SER A 10 12.89 5.28 7.57
C SER A 10 11.62 6.05 7.19
N MET A 11 10.42 5.54 7.46
CA MET A 11 9.16 6.24 7.15
C MET A 11 8.55 6.95 8.36
N VAL A 12 8.92 6.57 9.59
CA VAL A 12 8.62 7.39 10.79
C VAL A 12 9.42 8.70 10.76
N LEU A 13 10.60 8.72 10.13
CA LEU A 13 11.43 9.92 9.93
C LEU A 13 10.86 10.95 8.95
N PHE A 14 9.82 10.64 8.16
CA PHE A 14 9.17 11.60 7.28
C PHE A 14 7.96 12.31 7.93
N ILE A 15 7.45 11.79 9.05
CA ILE A 15 6.28 12.36 9.76
C ILE A 15 6.72 13.37 10.84
N ALA A 16 7.98 13.36 11.28
CA ALA A 16 8.49 14.28 12.31
C ALA A 16 9.08 15.60 11.77
N ALA A 17 9.02 15.87 10.46
CA ALA A 17 9.55 17.10 9.85
C ALA A 17 8.49 18.21 9.65
N ILE A 18 7.36 18.17 10.37
CA ILE A 18 6.26 19.15 10.25
C ILE A 18 5.94 19.82 11.60
N ALA A 19 6.96 20.09 12.40
CA ALA A 19 6.82 20.90 13.61
C ALA A 19 7.97 21.91 13.70
N GLY A 20 8.06 22.80 12.71
CA GLY A 20 9.02 23.89 12.70
C GLY A 20 8.86 24.75 11.45
N ALA A 21 8.23 25.92 11.65
CA ALA A 21 8.17 27.11 10.80
C ALA A 21 9.35 27.26 9.80
N SER A 22 9.25 27.87 8.62
CA SER A 22 8.25 28.72 7.98
C SER A 22 8.83 29.07 6.59
N SER A 23 7.95 29.36 5.63
CA SER A 23 8.27 30.03 4.36
C SER A 23 9.08 29.23 3.34
N TRP A 24 8.38 28.48 2.50
CA TRP A 24 8.57 28.62 1.05
C TRP A 24 7.23 28.44 0.32
N SER A 25 6.67 29.58 -0.08
CA SER A 25 5.77 29.65 -1.22
C SER A 25 6.54 29.23 -2.46
N ASN A 26 6.32 27.99 -2.90
CA ASN A 26 6.43 27.63 -4.30
C ASN A 26 5.33 26.61 -4.61
N SER A 27 4.12 27.12 -4.83
CA SER A 27 3.01 26.34 -5.38
C SER A 27 3.28 26.00 -6.85
N ALA A 28 4.32 25.22 -7.10
CA ALA A 28 4.29 24.31 -8.22
C ALA A 28 3.25 23.25 -7.83
N HIS A 29 2.03 23.38 -8.34
CA HIS A 29 1.10 22.26 -8.44
C HIS A 29 1.76 21.24 -9.39
N ALA A 30 2.78 20.53 -8.91
CA ALA A 30 3.29 19.34 -9.56
C ALA A 30 2.12 18.36 -9.47
N ALA A 31 1.42 18.17 -10.59
CA ALA A 31 0.35 17.19 -10.70
C ALA A 31 0.89 15.87 -10.16
N THR A 32 0.31 15.39 -9.05
CA THR A 32 0.66 14.09 -8.49
C THR A 32 0.54 13.08 -9.63
N PRO A 33 1.61 12.36 -9.98
CA PRO A 33 1.54 11.44 -11.10
C PRO A 33 0.44 10.43 -10.81
N HIS A 34 -0.41 10.17 -11.81
CA HIS A 34 -1.66 9.43 -11.63
C HIS A 34 -1.47 8.07 -10.92
N TRP A 35 -0.36 7.37 -11.21
CA TRP A 35 -0.01 6.11 -10.57
C TRP A 35 0.21 6.23 -9.04
N LYS A 36 0.68 7.39 -8.56
CA LYS A 36 0.97 7.62 -7.14
C LYS A 36 -0.32 7.84 -6.34
N ALA A 37 -1.30 8.52 -6.92
CA ALA A 37 -2.63 8.63 -6.32
C ALA A 37 -3.30 7.25 -6.18
N GLU A 38 -3.20 6.42 -7.23
CA GLU A 38 -3.70 5.04 -7.18
C GLU A 38 -2.97 4.19 -6.15
N PHE A 39 -1.65 4.32 -6.08
CA PHE A 39 -0.82 3.66 -5.07
C PHE A 39 -1.25 4.03 -3.64
N GLU A 40 -1.45 5.32 -3.37
CA GLU A 40 -1.86 5.83 -2.07
C GLU A 40 -3.26 5.34 -1.69
N ALA A 41 -4.20 5.37 -2.65
CA ALA A 41 -5.54 4.83 -2.46
C ALA A 41 -5.53 3.34 -2.11
N ILE A 42 -4.74 2.53 -2.82
CA ILE A 42 -4.56 1.10 -2.49
C ILE A 42 -3.98 0.95 -1.09
N CYS A 43 -2.97 1.73 -0.70
CA CYS A 43 -2.33 1.61 0.60
C CYS A 43 -3.23 2.04 1.77
N ALA A 44 -4.15 2.98 1.56
CA ALA A 44 -5.04 3.51 2.60
C ALA A 44 -5.94 2.43 3.23
N HIS A 45 -6.29 1.40 2.45
CA HIS A 45 -7.15 0.30 2.89
C HIS A 45 -6.44 -0.78 3.73
N THR A 46 -5.12 -0.69 3.90
CA THR A 46 -4.37 -1.71 4.66
C THR A 46 -4.74 -1.73 6.15
N GLY A 47 -5.09 -0.57 6.73
CA GLY A 47 -5.43 -0.45 8.15
C GLY A 47 -6.77 -1.09 8.52
N ASN A 48 -7.70 -1.17 7.58
CA ASN A 48 -9.04 -1.74 7.77
C ASN A 48 -9.32 -2.92 6.82
N ALA A 49 -8.26 -3.57 6.30
CA ALA A 49 -8.39 -4.64 5.30
C ALA A 49 -9.31 -5.79 5.76
N THR A 50 -9.32 -6.11 7.05
CA THR A 50 -10.16 -7.15 7.65
C THR A 50 -11.65 -6.80 7.68
N GLU A 51 -12.00 -5.51 7.62
CA GLU A 51 -13.37 -5.01 7.65
C GLU A 51 -14.01 -4.99 6.25
N LEU A 52 -13.19 -4.97 5.20
CA LEU A 52 -13.65 -4.97 3.82
C LEU A 52 -14.35 -6.28 3.44
N SER A 53 -15.30 -6.19 2.50
CA SER A 53 -15.93 -7.34 1.89
C SER A 53 -14.94 -8.10 0.99
N LYS A 54 -15.24 -9.38 0.71
CA LYS A 54 -14.40 -10.20 -0.20
C LYS A 54 -14.27 -9.56 -1.59
N ASP A 55 -15.34 -8.96 -2.10
CA ASP A 55 -15.34 -8.36 -3.43
C ASP A 55 -14.51 -7.08 -3.47
N GLU A 56 -14.57 -6.24 -2.44
CA GLU A 56 -13.68 -5.08 -2.30
C GLU A 56 -12.20 -5.49 -2.24
N ILE A 57 -11.89 -6.55 -1.48
CA ILE A 57 -10.52 -7.08 -1.39
C ILE A 57 -10.05 -7.60 -2.75
N LYS A 58 -10.89 -8.31 -3.50
CA LYS A 58 -10.57 -8.76 -4.87
C LYS A 58 -10.30 -7.59 -5.80
N VAL A 59 -11.11 -6.53 -5.72
CA VAL A 59 -10.90 -5.29 -6.49
C VAL A 59 -9.55 -4.65 -6.13
N LEU A 60 -9.19 -4.59 -4.84
CA LEU A 60 -7.89 -4.06 -4.42
C LEU A 60 -6.70 -4.90 -4.94
N ILE A 61 -6.82 -6.24 -4.95
CA ILE A 61 -5.80 -7.12 -5.53
C ILE A 61 -5.63 -6.87 -7.03
N ASP A 62 -6.74 -6.73 -7.77
CA ASP A 62 -6.72 -6.45 -9.20
C ASP A 62 -6.09 -5.06 -9.50
N ARG A 63 -6.44 -4.05 -8.70
CA ARG A 63 -5.83 -2.72 -8.76
C ARG A 63 -4.32 -2.77 -8.51
N CYS A 64 -3.85 -3.55 -7.53
CA CYS A 64 -2.43 -3.80 -7.34
C CYS A 64 -1.76 -4.35 -8.61
N ARG A 65 -2.37 -5.36 -9.26
CA ARG A 65 -1.82 -5.96 -10.50
C ARG A 65 -1.78 -4.96 -11.66
N LYS A 66 -2.82 -4.13 -11.81
CA LYS A 66 -2.89 -3.08 -12.84
C LYS A 66 -1.86 -1.98 -12.64
N LEU A 67 -1.45 -1.72 -11.39
CA LEU A 67 -0.48 -0.68 -11.05
C LEU A 67 0.99 -1.15 -11.27
N GLU A 68 1.28 -2.44 -11.19
CA GLU A 68 2.64 -2.98 -11.36
C GLU A 68 3.35 -2.49 -12.64
N PRO A 69 2.74 -2.52 -13.84
CA PRO A 69 3.38 -2.03 -15.06
C PRO A 69 3.75 -0.54 -15.03
N ALA A 70 3.00 0.27 -14.27
CA ALA A 70 3.32 1.69 -14.11
C ALA A 70 4.56 1.89 -13.24
N LEU A 71 4.71 1.08 -12.18
CA LEU A 71 5.90 1.12 -11.31
C LEU A 71 7.16 0.57 -11.99
N GLU A 72 7.01 -0.34 -12.95
CA GLU A 72 8.15 -0.89 -13.70
C GLU A 72 8.88 0.15 -14.54
N LYS A 73 8.20 1.24 -14.91
CA LYS A 73 8.72 2.38 -15.70
C LYS A 73 9.46 3.42 -14.86
N LEU A 74 9.47 3.29 -13.53
CA LEU A 74 10.15 4.21 -12.62
C LEU A 74 11.66 3.93 -12.58
N GLU A 75 12.41 4.94 -12.13
CA GLU A 75 13.84 4.83 -11.86
C GLU A 75 14.14 3.78 -10.79
N ALA A 76 15.33 3.18 -10.85
CA ALA A 76 15.69 1.97 -10.09
C ALA A 76 15.38 2.05 -8.58
N THR A 77 15.65 3.20 -7.95
CA THR A 77 15.40 3.40 -6.52
C THR A 77 13.91 3.50 -6.20
N GLU A 78 13.17 4.32 -6.95
CA GLU A 78 11.72 4.51 -6.73
C GLU A 78 10.96 3.22 -7.03
N LYS A 79 11.27 2.59 -8.17
CA LYS A 79 10.73 1.28 -8.56
C LYS A 79 10.86 0.27 -7.43
N LYS A 80 12.04 0.14 -6.82
CA LYS A 80 12.29 -0.81 -5.74
C LYS A 80 11.39 -0.55 -4.51
N VAL A 81 11.27 0.71 -4.10
CA VAL A 81 10.49 1.09 -2.91
C VAL A 81 9.00 0.88 -3.16
N TYR A 82 8.45 1.45 -4.23
CA TYR A 82 7.02 1.36 -4.52
C TYR A 82 6.59 -0.06 -4.85
N LYS A 83 7.38 -0.80 -5.63
CA LYS A 83 7.08 -2.22 -5.93
C LYS A 83 7.06 -3.07 -4.66
N ARG A 84 8.03 -2.86 -3.76
CA ARG A 84 8.07 -3.62 -2.50
C ARG A 84 6.84 -3.34 -1.64
N ARG A 85 6.43 -2.07 -1.51
CA ARG A 85 5.26 -1.71 -0.73
C ARG A 85 3.95 -2.20 -1.38
N LEU A 86 3.82 -2.08 -2.71
CA LEU A 86 2.67 -2.61 -3.44
C LEU A 86 2.53 -4.12 -3.28
N GLN A 87 3.64 -4.85 -3.34
CA GLN A 87 3.69 -6.29 -3.09
C GLN A 87 3.17 -6.61 -1.68
N MET A 88 3.64 -5.89 -0.66
CA MET A 88 3.17 -6.12 0.72
C MET A 88 1.67 -5.84 0.89
N CYS A 89 1.15 -4.79 0.25
CA CYS A 89 -0.29 -4.52 0.24
C CYS A 89 -1.07 -5.67 -0.40
N ARG A 90 -0.62 -6.16 -1.56
CA ARG A 90 -1.27 -7.29 -2.24
C ARG A 90 -1.24 -8.57 -1.39
N GLU A 91 -0.09 -8.90 -0.80
CA GLU A 91 0.06 -10.08 0.07
C GLU A 91 -0.88 -10.01 1.28
N LEU A 92 -1.05 -8.83 1.88
CA LEU A 92 -2.03 -8.62 2.96
C LEU A 92 -3.46 -8.89 2.47
N TYR A 93 -3.86 -8.33 1.33
CA TYR A 93 -5.19 -8.52 0.78
C TYR A 93 -5.47 -9.98 0.41
N GLU A 94 -4.50 -10.67 -0.19
CA GLU A 94 -4.61 -12.11 -0.50
C GLU A 94 -4.75 -12.95 0.78
N TYR A 95 -4.00 -12.61 1.83
CA TYR A 95 -4.12 -13.28 3.13
C TYR A 95 -5.50 -13.08 3.76
N VAL A 96 -6.01 -11.85 3.78
CA VAL A 96 -7.34 -11.55 4.35
C VAL A 96 -8.44 -12.22 3.55
N LEU A 97 -8.37 -12.19 2.21
CA LEU A 97 -9.35 -12.87 1.35
C LEU A 97 -9.39 -14.37 1.66
N LYS A 98 -8.23 -15.02 1.70
CA LYS A 98 -8.12 -16.45 2.03
C LYS A 98 -8.67 -16.75 3.42
N SER A 99 -8.41 -15.88 4.40
CA SER A 99 -8.92 -16.06 5.77
C SER A 99 -10.45 -15.98 5.83
N LYS A 100 -11.06 -15.07 5.06
CA LYS A 100 -12.52 -14.96 4.93
C LYS A 100 -13.12 -16.17 4.22
N GLU A 101 -12.52 -16.61 3.12
CA GLU A 101 -12.97 -17.80 2.37
C GLU A 101 -12.89 -19.06 3.24
N ALA A 102 -11.82 -19.22 4.03
CA ALA A 102 -11.66 -20.34 4.97
C ALA A 102 -12.68 -20.31 6.11
N ALA A 103 -13.05 -19.12 6.61
CA ALA A 103 -14.09 -18.97 7.63
C ALA A 103 -15.47 -19.41 7.13
N GLU A 104 -15.76 -19.18 5.84
CA GLU A 104 -17.02 -19.60 5.20
C GLU A 104 -17.05 -21.08 4.84
N THR A 105 -15.90 -21.70 4.58
CA THR A 105 -15.79 -23.13 4.24
C THR A 105 -15.60 -24.04 5.47
N SER A 106 -15.58 -23.49 6.69
CA SER A 106 -15.58 -24.30 7.90
C SER A 106 -17.02 -24.66 8.29
N PRO A 107 -17.45 -25.94 8.18
CA PRO A 107 -18.72 -26.35 8.74
C PRO A 107 -18.63 -26.16 10.26
N ALA A 108 -19.60 -25.44 10.81
CA ALA A 108 -19.79 -25.30 12.25
C ALA A 108 -19.61 -26.66 12.94
N LYS A 109 -18.59 -26.78 13.80
CA LYS A 109 -18.65 -27.77 14.87
C LYS A 109 -19.68 -27.27 15.87
N GLN A 110 -20.93 -27.73 15.69
CA GLN A 110 -21.93 -27.81 16.76
C GLN A 110 -21.47 -28.80 17.82
#